data_AF-A0A0C5VV02-F1
#
_entry.id   AF-A0A0C5VV02-F1
#
_cell.length_a   1.000
_cell.length_b   1.000
_cell.length_c   1.000
_cell.angle_alpha   90.00
_cell.angle_beta   90.00
_cell.angle_gamma   90.00
#
_symmetry.space_group_name_H-M   'P 1'
#
loop_
_entity.id
_entity.type
_entity.pdbx_description
1 polymer ?
#
loop_
_entity_poly.entity_id
_entity_poly.type
_entity_poly.pdbx_seq_one_letter_code
_entity_poly.pdbx_strand_id
1 'polypeptide(L)'
;MIMVEEWCGGDYPQSVQLPDFDPSVLTHHEADVHLLALRQQQVVGRLSLWWNRVPELKSERLGVVGHFDAADAAAASELLLQARQQLKAQGCTLMIGPMDGNTWRRYRWVSDVGSEPPFFLEPENPSAYPDYFRQAGFHPLAHYSSARVTDLNLQDSRIPAVRERLQKREISWRALDMNRFEDELKAIYQLSIQSFSGNFLYTPITEAEFLQQYQAVQTVVQPQLVLLAEQHGELLGYLFAIPDFNQARRGEDIDTCVLKTVAVLPGRRAAGLGAVLVAECHRIARDMGYCRAIHALMHASNKSKNLSSHYGQSMREYTLYQHYLDDRQ
;
A
#
# COMPACT_ATOMS: atom_id res chain seq x y z
N MET A 1 21.04 27.74 -9.44
CA MET A 1 21.78 26.46 -9.33
C MET A 1 21.14 25.68 -8.21
N ILE A 2 20.91 24.38 -8.42
CA ILE A 2 20.44 23.47 -7.38
C ILE A 2 21.66 22.68 -6.92
N MET A 3 21.87 22.64 -5.62
CA MET A 3 22.90 21.80 -4.99
C MET A 3 22.20 20.62 -4.33
N VAL A 4 22.78 19.43 -4.40
CA VAL A 4 22.28 18.26 -3.68
C VAL A 4 23.33 17.84 -2.67
N GLU A 5 22.89 17.63 -1.43
CA GLU A 5 23.75 17.20 -0.33
C GLU A 5 23.08 16.08 0.47
N GLU A 6 23.89 15.28 1.13
CA GLU A 6 23.45 14.27 2.08
C GLU A 6 23.15 14.92 3.43
N TRP A 7 22.01 14.58 4.03
CA TRP A 7 21.69 14.98 5.39
C TRP A 7 22.32 14.02 6.39
N CYS A 8 23.34 14.49 7.11
CA CYS A 8 24.12 13.69 8.06
C CYS A 8 23.60 13.77 9.52
N GLY A 9 22.33 14.13 9.72
CA GLY A 9 21.74 14.36 11.04
C GLY A 9 21.72 15.83 11.48
N GLY A 10 21.20 16.08 12.69
CA GLY A 10 21.00 17.42 13.25
C GLY A 10 19.59 17.96 13.04
N ASP A 11 19.43 19.28 13.05
CA ASP A 11 18.13 19.91 12.81
C ASP A 11 17.71 19.70 11.36
N TYR A 12 16.50 19.15 11.17
CA TYR A 12 15.99 18.93 9.82
C TYR A 12 15.47 20.26 9.23
N PRO A 13 15.98 20.68 8.06
CA PRO A 13 15.62 21.96 7.48
C PRO A 13 14.16 21.98 7.03
N GLN A 14 13.42 23.00 7.48
CA GLN A 14 12.03 23.20 7.09
C GLN A 14 11.92 23.72 5.65
N SER A 15 10.82 23.38 4.98
CA SER A 15 10.49 23.91 3.65
C SER A 15 9.06 24.39 3.62
N VAL A 16 8.84 25.57 3.02
CA VAL A 16 7.50 26.13 2.80
C VAL A 16 6.89 25.60 1.48
N GLN A 17 7.70 25.00 0.61
CA GLN A 17 7.28 24.56 -0.73
C GLN A 17 6.99 23.06 -0.82
N LEU A 18 7.47 22.28 0.14
CA LEU A 18 7.29 20.83 0.19
C LEU A 18 6.25 20.46 1.24
N PRO A 19 5.61 19.28 1.10
CA PRO A 19 4.78 18.74 2.17
C PRO A 19 5.53 18.61 3.49
N ASP A 20 4.80 18.61 4.60
CA ASP A 20 5.36 18.34 5.92
C ASP A 20 6.08 16.99 5.95
N PHE A 21 7.13 16.90 6.76
CA PHE A 21 7.93 15.70 6.91
C PHE A 21 8.40 15.52 8.33
N ASP A 22 8.09 14.36 8.87
CA ASP A 22 8.62 13.93 10.14
C ASP A 22 10.00 13.30 9.92
N PRO A 23 11.11 13.95 10.30
CA PRO A 23 12.45 13.39 10.12
C PRO A 23 12.68 12.12 10.95
N SER A 24 11.84 11.83 11.96
CA SER A 24 11.94 10.61 12.74
C SER A 24 11.80 9.35 11.86
N VAL A 25 11.09 9.46 10.72
CA VAL A 25 10.92 8.34 9.78
C VAL A 25 12.23 7.92 9.16
N LEU A 26 13.25 8.77 9.06
CA LEU A 26 14.55 8.40 8.48
C LEU A 26 15.24 7.31 9.31
N THR A 27 15.20 7.45 10.64
CA THR A 27 15.73 6.46 11.58
C THR A 27 14.86 5.21 11.62
N HIS A 28 13.54 5.37 11.75
CA HIS A 28 12.61 4.23 11.84
C HIS A 28 12.52 3.43 10.52
N HIS A 29 12.74 4.09 9.39
CA HIS A 29 12.73 3.44 8.08
C HIS A 29 14.09 2.95 7.63
N GLU A 30 15.14 3.25 8.41
CA GLU A 30 16.53 2.81 8.18
C GLU A 30 16.99 3.12 6.75
N ALA A 31 16.77 4.36 6.31
CA ALA A 31 17.32 4.81 5.03
C ALA A 31 18.85 4.76 5.08
N ASP A 32 19.46 4.26 4.01
CA ASP A 32 20.93 4.21 3.91
C ASP A 32 21.50 5.62 3.70
N VAL A 33 20.80 6.45 2.89
CA VAL A 33 21.11 7.87 2.68
C VAL A 33 19.82 8.69 2.56
N HIS A 34 19.86 9.93 3.03
CA HIS A 34 18.85 10.95 2.77
C HIS A 34 19.47 12.15 2.04
N LEU A 35 18.92 12.55 0.90
CA LEU A 35 19.39 13.66 0.07
C LEU A 35 18.44 14.85 0.14
N LEU A 36 19.00 16.05 0.18
CA LEU A 36 18.29 17.32 0.10
C LEU A 36 18.74 18.11 -1.13
N ALA A 37 17.79 18.67 -1.86
CA ALA A 37 18.06 19.63 -2.93
C ALA A 37 17.86 21.05 -2.40
N LEU A 38 18.91 21.87 -2.51
CA LEU A 38 18.95 23.25 -2.06
C LEU A 38 18.97 24.22 -3.24
N ARG A 39 18.10 25.24 -3.17
CA ARG A 39 18.13 26.40 -4.06
C ARG A 39 18.14 27.66 -3.20
N GLN A 40 19.20 28.46 -3.30
CA GLN A 40 19.39 29.65 -2.44
C GLN A 40 19.28 29.30 -0.94
N GLN A 41 19.89 28.18 -0.52
CA GLN A 41 19.85 27.63 0.85
C GLN A 41 18.46 27.20 1.35
N GLN A 42 17.45 27.16 0.48
CA GLN A 42 16.13 26.64 0.80
C GLN A 42 15.97 25.23 0.25
N VAL A 43 15.35 24.34 1.03
CA VAL A 43 15.05 22.97 0.59
C VAL A 43 13.92 23.00 -0.42
N VAL A 44 14.23 22.60 -1.65
CA VAL A 44 13.31 22.51 -2.79
C VAL A 44 13.07 21.07 -3.25
N GLY A 45 13.72 20.11 -2.59
CA GLY A 45 13.38 18.70 -2.74
C GLY A 45 14.12 17.83 -1.74
N ARG A 46 13.69 16.58 -1.62
CA ARG A 46 14.28 15.54 -0.79
C ARG A 46 14.00 14.16 -1.36
N LEU A 47 14.86 13.19 -1.05
CA LEU A 47 14.58 11.76 -1.22
C LEU A 47 15.44 10.92 -0.28
N SER A 48 15.02 9.68 -0.05
CA SER A 48 15.80 8.67 0.66
C SER A 48 16.15 7.52 -0.26
N LEU A 49 17.29 6.90 0.01
CA LEU A 49 17.83 5.75 -0.71
C LEU A 49 17.96 4.55 0.22
N TRP A 50 17.67 3.36 -0.32
CA TRP A 50 17.98 2.08 0.31
C TRP A 50 18.65 1.15 -0.70
N TRP A 51 19.63 0.39 -0.25
CA TRP A 51 20.30 -0.70 -0.96
C TRP A 51 20.70 -1.86 -0.05
N ASN A 52 20.75 -1.65 1.28
CA ASN A 52 21.07 -2.70 2.24
C ASN A 52 19.84 -3.53 2.63
N ARG A 53 18.71 -2.87 2.92
CA ARG A 53 17.44 -3.50 3.31
C ARG A 53 16.36 -3.20 2.27
N VAL A 54 16.41 -3.92 1.16
CA VAL A 54 15.49 -3.77 0.03
C VAL A 54 14.81 -5.09 -0.32
N PRO A 55 13.64 -5.06 -0.97
CA PRO A 55 13.01 -6.27 -1.48
C PRO A 55 13.91 -7.02 -2.47
N GLU A 56 13.70 -8.33 -2.59
CA GLU A 56 14.36 -9.12 -3.62
C GLU A 56 13.62 -9.00 -4.97
N LEU A 57 14.40 -8.79 -6.03
CA LEU A 57 13.93 -8.94 -7.41
C LEU A 57 14.93 -9.80 -8.18
N LYS A 58 14.43 -10.89 -8.78
CA LYS A 58 15.29 -11.89 -9.41
C LYS A 58 16.16 -11.26 -10.51
N SER A 59 17.46 -11.51 -10.43
CA SER A 59 18.49 -11.07 -11.40
C SER A 59 18.87 -9.58 -11.32
N GLU A 60 18.36 -8.84 -10.34
CA GLU A 60 18.69 -7.42 -10.17
C GLU A 60 19.17 -7.13 -8.75
N ARG A 61 20.17 -6.24 -8.62
CA ARG A 61 20.54 -5.66 -7.34
C ARG A 61 19.79 -4.33 -7.20
N LEU A 62 18.74 -4.33 -6.39
CA LEU A 62 17.87 -3.16 -6.26
C LEU A 62 18.56 -2.01 -5.50
N GLY A 63 18.30 -0.81 -5.98
CA GLY A 63 18.30 0.41 -5.19
C GLY A 63 16.88 0.97 -5.14
N VAL A 64 16.45 1.44 -3.98
CA VAL A 64 15.09 1.94 -3.77
C VAL A 64 15.13 3.43 -3.50
N VAL A 65 14.23 4.18 -4.14
CA VAL A 65 14.02 5.62 -3.92
C VAL A 65 12.64 5.85 -3.31
N GLY A 66 12.59 6.56 -2.20
CA GLY A 66 11.38 6.89 -1.45
C GLY A 66 11.53 8.19 -0.68
N HIS A 67 10.57 8.51 0.19
CA HIS A 67 10.47 9.82 0.87
C HIS A 67 10.67 11.01 -0.10
N PHE A 68 10.21 10.84 -1.33
CA PHE A 68 10.48 11.77 -2.42
C PHE A 68 9.51 12.93 -2.35
N ASP A 69 10.04 14.15 -2.32
CA ASP A 69 9.31 15.37 -2.59
C ASP A 69 10.17 16.33 -3.41
N ALA A 70 9.55 17.08 -4.31
CA ALA A 70 10.19 18.10 -5.11
C ALA A 70 9.24 19.27 -5.38
N ALA A 71 9.75 20.49 -5.30
CA ALA A 71 9.00 21.70 -5.59
C ALA A 71 8.75 21.87 -7.10
N ASP A 72 9.69 21.41 -7.94
CA ASP A 72 9.61 21.48 -9.39
C ASP A 72 10.42 20.38 -10.10
N ALA A 73 10.26 20.28 -11.42
CA ALA A 73 10.94 19.30 -12.27
C ALA A 73 12.48 19.40 -12.20
N ALA A 74 13.03 20.61 -12.01
CA ALA A 74 14.47 20.80 -11.93
C ALA A 74 15.03 20.21 -10.63
N ALA A 75 14.36 20.43 -9.49
CA ALA A 75 14.74 19.81 -8.22
C ALA A 75 14.61 18.29 -8.27
N ALA A 76 13.52 17.78 -8.87
CA ALA A 76 13.34 16.35 -9.06
C ALA A 76 14.44 15.72 -9.93
N SER A 77 14.76 16.35 -11.06
CA SER A 77 15.79 15.86 -11.99
C SER A 77 17.17 15.77 -11.33
N GLU A 78 17.58 16.81 -10.59
CA GLU A 78 18.87 16.81 -9.89
C GLU A 78 18.93 15.75 -8.79
N LEU A 79 17.87 15.60 -8.00
CA LEU A 79 17.79 14.55 -6.97
C LEU A 79 17.87 13.15 -7.56
N LEU A 80 17.09 12.86 -8.60
CA LEU A 80 17.07 11.55 -9.25
C LEU A 80 18.39 11.24 -9.97
N LEU A 81 19.06 12.26 -10.52
CA LEU A 81 20.41 12.13 -11.08
C LEU A 81 21.42 11.72 -10.00
N GLN A 82 21.38 12.35 -8.82
CA GLN A 82 22.28 12.04 -7.71
C GLN A 82 21.96 10.67 -7.09
N ALA A 83 20.68 10.33 -6.96
CA ALA A 83 20.24 9.00 -6.55
C ALA A 83 20.82 7.91 -7.46
N ARG A 84 20.73 8.10 -8.78
CA ARG A 84 21.31 7.19 -9.77
C ARG A 84 22.82 7.01 -9.57
N GLN A 85 23.56 8.10 -9.36
CA GLN A 85 25.01 8.04 -9.16
C GLN A 85 25.37 7.27 -7.89
N GLN A 86 24.69 7.56 -6.78
CA GLN A 86 24.93 6.88 -5.51
C GLN A 86 24.57 5.39 -5.57
N LEU A 87 23.38 5.03 -6.06
CA LEU A 87 22.97 3.64 -6.16
C LEU A 87 23.88 2.84 -7.10
N LYS A 88 24.33 3.44 -8.21
CA LYS A 88 25.31 2.81 -9.10
C LYS A 88 26.66 2.61 -8.40
N ALA A 89 27.14 3.58 -7.62
CA ALA A 89 28.36 3.44 -6.83
C ALA A 89 28.26 2.34 -5.77
N GLN A 90 27.06 2.09 -5.23
CA GLN A 90 26.79 0.97 -4.34
C GLN A 90 26.69 -0.37 -5.07
N GLY A 91 26.68 -0.39 -6.41
CA GLY A 91 26.59 -1.59 -7.24
C GLY A 91 25.16 -2.01 -7.62
N CYS A 92 24.15 -1.17 -7.39
CA CYS A 92 22.78 -1.46 -7.81
C CYS A 92 22.68 -1.49 -9.34
N THR A 93 21.89 -2.41 -9.89
CA THR A 93 21.64 -2.55 -11.32
C THR A 93 20.29 -1.96 -11.72
N LEU A 94 19.35 -1.88 -10.79
CA LEU A 94 18.01 -1.34 -11.01
C LEU A 94 17.61 -0.42 -9.87
N MET A 95 17.17 0.80 -10.21
CA MET A 95 16.56 1.73 -9.26
C MET A 95 15.03 1.63 -9.38
N ILE A 96 14.32 1.50 -8.27
CA ILE A 96 12.85 1.48 -8.23
C ILE A 96 12.29 2.57 -7.31
N GLY A 97 11.13 3.11 -7.65
CA GLY A 97 10.49 4.14 -6.82
C GLY A 97 9.14 4.60 -7.37
N PRO A 98 8.31 5.26 -6.55
CA PRO A 98 8.57 5.56 -5.16
C PRO A 98 8.41 4.30 -4.30
N MET A 99 9.25 4.13 -3.29
CA MET A 99 9.08 3.12 -2.26
C MET A 99 9.84 3.54 -1.01
N ASP A 100 9.11 3.71 0.09
CA ASP A 100 9.66 4.05 1.41
C ASP A 100 10.30 2.80 2.04
N GLY A 101 11.30 2.23 1.35
CA GLY A 101 12.04 1.02 1.72
C GLY A 101 11.35 -0.30 1.32
N ASN A 102 10.06 -0.47 1.60
CA ASN A 102 9.34 -1.74 1.34
C ASN A 102 7.83 -1.58 1.07
N THR A 103 7.14 -2.69 0.80
CA THR A 103 5.71 -2.72 0.45
C THR A 103 4.73 -2.56 1.62
N TRP A 104 5.21 -2.43 2.86
CA TRP A 104 4.36 -2.15 4.04
C TRP A 104 4.12 -0.66 4.24
N ARG A 105 4.91 0.19 3.57
CA ARG A 105 4.85 1.65 3.62
C ARG A 105 4.26 2.21 2.31
N ARG A 106 4.61 3.44 1.91
CA ARG A 106 4.19 4.00 0.60
C ARG A 106 5.11 3.47 -0.49
N TYR A 107 4.55 2.96 -1.59
CA TYR A 107 5.36 2.35 -2.66
C TYR A 107 4.79 2.49 -4.07
N ARG A 108 3.98 3.52 -4.31
CA ARG A 108 3.42 3.81 -5.64
C ARG A 108 2.90 5.23 -5.69
N TRP A 109 2.99 5.83 -6.87
CA TRP A 109 2.30 7.09 -7.15
C TRP A 109 0.87 6.82 -7.59
N VAL A 110 -0.06 7.72 -7.23
CA VAL A 110 -1.30 7.90 -7.97
C VAL A 110 -0.93 8.39 -9.37
N SER A 111 -1.08 7.52 -10.37
CA SER A 111 -0.70 7.78 -11.76
C SER A 111 -1.88 8.18 -12.63
N ASP A 112 -3.08 7.76 -12.25
CA ASP A 112 -4.34 8.26 -12.80
C ASP A 112 -5.30 8.56 -11.66
N VAL A 113 -5.71 9.82 -11.57
CA VAL A 113 -6.66 10.29 -10.55
C VAL A 113 -8.10 9.90 -10.89
N GLY A 114 -8.47 9.62 -12.14
CA GLY A 114 -9.87 9.34 -12.46
C GLY A 114 -10.82 10.46 -12.00
N SER A 115 -12.06 10.11 -11.62
CA SER A 115 -13.12 11.07 -11.28
C SER A 115 -13.55 11.07 -9.81
N GLU A 116 -13.08 10.13 -9.00
CA GLU A 116 -13.49 10.00 -7.59
C GLU A 116 -12.55 10.78 -6.66
N PRO A 117 -13.06 11.33 -5.54
CA PRO A 117 -12.22 12.00 -4.54
C PRO A 117 -11.25 11.00 -3.86
N PRO A 118 -10.15 11.47 -3.25
CA PRO A 118 -9.27 10.61 -2.47
C PRO A 118 -9.99 9.90 -1.32
N PHE A 119 -9.76 8.60 -1.16
CA PHE A 119 -10.37 7.80 -0.09
C PHE A 119 -9.41 7.53 1.07
N PHE A 120 -9.94 7.15 2.22
CA PHE A 120 -9.16 6.89 3.42
C PHE A 120 -8.10 5.80 3.21
N LEU A 121 -6.84 6.08 3.61
CA LEU A 121 -5.65 5.23 3.39
C LEU A 121 -5.24 5.05 1.91
N GLU A 122 -5.71 5.91 1.02
CA GLU A 122 -5.16 6.06 -0.32
C GLU A 122 -3.79 6.78 -0.25
N PRO A 123 -2.77 6.37 -1.04
CA PRO A 123 -1.58 7.19 -1.18
C PRO A 123 -1.93 8.55 -1.82
N GLU A 124 -1.29 9.61 -1.35
CA GLU A 124 -1.43 10.95 -1.92
C GLU A 124 -0.06 11.44 -2.38
N ASN A 125 -0.04 12.12 -3.53
CA ASN A 125 1.12 12.80 -4.08
C ASN A 125 0.70 13.98 -4.96
N PRO A 126 1.53 15.03 -5.09
CA PRO A 126 1.34 16.03 -6.13
C PRO A 126 1.25 15.38 -7.51
N SER A 127 0.34 15.88 -8.35
CA SER A 127 0.04 15.30 -9.68
C SER A 127 1.24 15.31 -10.62
N ALA A 128 2.21 16.20 -10.40
CA ALA A 128 3.43 16.30 -11.20
C ALA A 128 4.46 15.18 -10.91
N TYR A 129 4.39 14.47 -9.77
CA TYR A 129 5.44 13.53 -9.37
C TYR A 129 5.61 12.33 -10.32
N PRO A 130 4.53 11.69 -10.82
CA PRO A 130 4.65 10.71 -11.90
C PRO A 130 5.38 11.24 -13.14
N ASP A 131 5.12 12.50 -13.52
CA ASP A 131 5.77 13.12 -14.68
C ASP A 131 7.26 13.38 -14.43
N TYR A 132 7.64 13.78 -13.22
CA TYR A 132 9.05 13.96 -12.87
C TYR A 132 9.84 12.65 -12.98
N PHE A 133 9.26 11.53 -12.54
CA PHE A 133 9.87 10.21 -12.72
C PHE A 133 10.01 9.86 -14.21
N ARG A 134 8.95 10.04 -15.01
CA ARG A 134 8.99 9.80 -16.46
C ARG A 134 10.05 10.66 -17.17
N GLN A 135 10.13 11.95 -16.85
CA GLN A 135 11.12 12.87 -17.42
C GLN A 135 12.55 12.50 -17.03
N ALA A 136 12.74 11.90 -15.85
CA ALA A 136 14.02 11.36 -15.40
C ALA A 136 14.34 9.96 -15.98
N GLY A 137 13.57 9.47 -16.95
CA GLY A 137 13.82 8.20 -17.64
C GLY A 137 13.26 6.96 -16.94
N PHE A 138 12.39 7.13 -15.94
CA PHE A 138 11.75 5.98 -15.30
C PHE A 138 10.60 5.43 -16.16
N HIS A 139 10.44 4.11 -16.11
CA HIS A 139 9.36 3.38 -16.77
C HIS A 139 8.52 2.60 -15.74
N PRO A 140 7.23 2.31 -16.01
CA PRO A 140 6.43 1.48 -15.13
C PRO A 140 7.07 0.11 -14.85
N LEU A 141 7.14 -0.26 -13.58
CA LEU A 141 7.54 -1.58 -13.10
C LEU A 141 6.31 -2.43 -12.73
N ALA A 142 5.36 -1.82 -12.03
CA ALA A 142 4.14 -2.49 -11.58
C ALA A 142 2.95 -1.52 -11.55
N HIS A 143 1.78 -2.06 -11.87
CA HIS A 143 0.51 -1.33 -11.87
C HIS A 143 -0.42 -1.85 -10.79
N TYR A 144 -1.16 -0.93 -10.18
CA TYR A 144 -2.19 -1.20 -9.19
C TYR A 144 -3.43 -0.40 -9.55
N SER A 145 -4.59 -0.88 -9.10
CA SER A 145 -5.85 -0.19 -9.30
C SER A 145 -6.75 -0.30 -8.09
N SER A 146 -7.54 0.75 -7.85
CA SER A 146 -8.69 0.70 -6.95
C SER A 146 -9.96 0.64 -7.78
N ALA A 147 -10.96 -0.09 -7.30
CA ALA A 147 -12.24 -0.23 -7.97
C ALA A 147 -13.38 0.20 -7.05
N ARG A 148 -14.34 0.92 -7.63
CA ARG A 148 -15.56 1.36 -6.96
C ARG A 148 -16.67 0.34 -7.17
N VAL A 149 -17.33 -0.04 -6.08
CA VAL A 149 -18.54 -0.86 -6.05
C VAL A 149 -19.70 0.04 -5.66
N THR A 150 -20.69 0.18 -6.54
CA THR A 150 -21.87 1.04 -6.35
C THR A 150 -23.12 0.30 -5.90
N ASP A 151 -23.15 -1.01 -6.06
CA ASP A 151 -24.27 -1.85 -5.63
C ASP A 151 -23.76 -2.98 -4.75
N LEU A 152 -23.89 -2.82 -3.43
CA LEU A 152 -23.56 -3.85 -2.45
C LEU A 152 -24.57 -5.01 -2.44
N ASN A 153 -25.68 -4.92 -3.19
CA ASN A 153 -26.62 -6.03 -3.36
C ASN A 153 -26.23 -6.98 -4.49
N LEU A 154 -25.26 -6.61 -5.33
CA LEU A 154 -24.81 -7.47 -6.42
C LEU A 154 -24.25 -8.78 -5.84
N GLN A 155 -24.86 -9.90 -6.23
CA GLN A 155 -24.47 -11.22 -5.77
C GLN A 155 -23.76 -12.00 -6.86
N ASP A 156 -22.62 -12.60 -6.52
CA ASP A 156 -21.99 -13.63 -7.33
C ASP A 156 -22.70 -14.97 -7.06
N SER A 157 -23.34 -15.52 -8.09
CA SER A 157 -24.17 -16.74 -8.01
C SER A 157 -23.40 -17.99 -7.57
N ARG A 158 -22.06 -17.97 -7.59
CA ARG A 158 -21.21 -19.07 -7.12
C ARG A 158 -21.03 -19.06 -5.60
N ILE A 159 -21.23 -17.91 -4.95
CA ILE A 159 -20.95 -17.73 -3.52
C ILE A 159 -21.74 -18.68 -2.62
N PRO A 160 -23.05 -18.92 -2.82
CA PRO A 160 -23.81 -19.84 -1.96
C PRO A 160 -23.22 -21.26 -1.92
N ALA A 161 -22.85 -21.82 -3.07
CA ALA A 161 -22.25 -23.16 -3.16
C ALA A 161 -20.83 -23.21 -2.53
N VAL A 162 -20.03 -22.15 -2.71
CA VAL A 162 -18.70 -22.05 -2.08
C VAL A 162 -18.83 -21.95 -0.57
N ARG A 163 -19.78 -21.14 -0.08
CA ARG A 163 -20.09 -20.97 1.35
C ARG A 163 -20.47 -22.29 2.00
N GLU A 164 -21.43 -23.01 1.42
CA GLU A 164 -21.88 -24.31 1.94
C GLU A 164 -20.72 -25.31 2.01
N ARG A 165 -19.87 -25.36 0.98
CA ARG A 165 -18.68 -26.23 0.97
C ARG A 165 -17.68 -25.89 2.07
N LEU A 166 -17.44 -24.61 2.34
CA LEU A 166 -16.52 -24.18 3.41
C LEU A 166 -17.11 -24.51 4.79
N GLN A 167 -18.41 -24.31 4.99
CA GLN A 167 -19.10 -24.66 6.23
C GLN A 167 -19.12 -26.17 6.49
N LYS A 168 -19.31 -27.00 5.46
CA LYS A 168 -19.16 -28.47 5.55
C LYS A 168 -17.75 -28.92 5.93
N ARG A 169 -16.75 -28.05 5.76
CA ARG A 169 -15.37 -28.25 6.23
C ARG A 169 -15.13 -27.63 7.61
N GLU A 170 -16.18 -27.22 8.31
CA GLU A 170 -16.08 -26.59 9.63
C GLU A 170 -15.29 -25.27 9.62
N ILE A 171 -15.26 -24.59 8.47
CA ILE A 171 -14.70 -23.24 8.34
C ILE A 171 -15.81 -22.25 8.64
N SER A 172 -15.61 -21.47 9.69
CA SER A 172 -16.49 -20.36 10.10
C SER A 172 -15.79 -19.03 9.94
N TRP A 173 -16.54 -17.93 9.91
CA TRP A 173 -15.98 -16.58 10.01
C TRP A 173 -16.77 -15.74 11.00
N ARG A 174 -16.06 -14.84 11.67
CA ARG A 174 -16.59 -13.96 12.72
C ARG A 174 -16.01 -12.55 12.58
N ALA A 175 -16.66 -11.60 13.23
CA ALA A 175 -16.09 -10.26 13.41
C ALA A 175 -14.86 -10.32 14.34
N LEU A 176 -13.98 -9.33 14.19
CA LEU A 176 -12.87 -9.08 15.09
C LEU A 176 -13.34 -8.89 16.54
N ASP A 177 -12.67 -9.51 17.52
CA ASP A 177 -12.95 -9.29 18.93
C ASP A 177 -12.08 -8.16 19.51
N MET A 178 -12.71 -7.02 19.79
CA MET A 178 -12.01 -5.86 20.35
C MET A 178 -11.50 -6.08 21.77
N ASN A 179 -12.06 -7.03 22.53
CA ASN A 179 -11.58 -7.32 23.88
C ASN A 179 -10.23 -8.03 23.88
N ARG A 180 -9.84 -8.59 22.73
CA ARG A 180 -8.59 -9.32 22.52
C ARG A 180 -7.82 -8.79 21.32
N PHE A 181 -7.96 -7.51 21.01
CA PHE A 181 -7.44 -6.88 19.79
C PHE A 181 -5.97 -7.18 19.51
N GLU A 182 -5.11 -7.18 20.54
CA GLU A 182 -3.69 -7.51 20.37
C GLU A 182 -3.48 -8.99 19.96
N ASP A 183 -4.19 -9.93 20.56
CA ASP A 183 -4.13 -11.35 20.17
C ASP A 183 -4.63 -11.55 18.73
N GLU A 184 -5.68 -10.83 18.35
CA GLU A 184 -6.21 -10.86 16.99
C GLU A 184 -5.19 -10.30 15.99
N LEU A 185 -4.52 -9.19 16.30
CA LEU A 185 -3.46 -8.64 15.47
C LEU A 185 -2.28 -9.61 15.32
N LYS A 186 -1.91 -10.33 16.39
CA LYS A 186 -0.88 -11.37 16.33
C LYS A 186 -1.29 -12.51 15.39
N ALA A 187 -2.54 -12.99 15.48
CA ALA A 187 -3.05 -14.01 14.57
C ALA A 187 -3.07 -13.51 13.10
N ILE A 188 -3.52 -12.28 12.87
CA ILE A 188 -3.51 -11.64 11.55
C ILE A 188 -2.08 -11.51 11.02
N TYR A 189 -1.11 -11.11 11.85
CA TYR A 189 0.30 -11.03 11.49
C TYR A 189 0.83 -12.38 11.00
N GLN A 190 0.62 -13.44 11.77
CA GLN A 190 1.07 -14.80 11.43
C GLN A 190 0.48 -15.28 10.09
N LEU A 191 -0.78 -14.96 9.81
CA LEU A 191 -1.39 -15.28 8.52
C LEU A 191 -0.89 -14.36 7.39
N SER A 192 -0.61 -13.09 7.67
CA SER A 192 -0.15 -12.09 6.69
C SER A 192 1.22 -12.46 6.14
N ILE A 193 2.19 -12.80 7.00
CA ILE A 193 3.54 -13.18 6.56
C ILE A 193 3.53 -14.43 5.68
N GLN A 194 2.63 -15.36 5.93
CA GLN A 194 2.45 -16.55 5.10
C GLN A 194 1.76 -16.21 3.77
N SER A 195 0.65 -15.47 3.83
CA SER A 195 -0.19 -15.16 2.68
C SER A 195 0.48 -14.20 1.69
N PHE A 196 1.35 -13.31 2.17
CA PHE A 196 2.01 -12.28 1.36
C PHE A 196 3.44 -12.63 0.95
N SER A 197 4.02 -13.71 1.48
CA SER A 197 5.39 -14.15 1.16
C SER A 197 5.67 -14.27 -0.35
N GLY A 198 4.67 -14.64 -1.15
CA GLY A 198 4.77 -14.75 -2.61
C GLY A 198 4.37 -13.48 -3.39
N ASN A 199 4.05 -12.38 -2.71
CA ASN A 199 3.68 -11.14 -3.37
C ASN A 199 4.91 -10.46 -3.98
N PHE A 200 4.67 -9.72 -5.08
CA PHE A 200 5.71 -8.95 -5.76
C PHE A 200 6.36 -7.93 -4.80
N LEU A 201 7.69 -7.97 -4.71
CA LEU A 201 8.54 -7.13 -3.84
C LEU A 201 8.20 -7.22 -2.35
N TYR A 202 7.63 -8.34 -1.90
CA TYR A 202 7.41 -8.56 -0.47
C TYR A 202 8.72 -8.52 0.32
N THR A 203 8.69 -7.85 1.47
CA THR A 203 9.75 -7.91 2.48
C THR A 203 9.12 -8.34 3.80
N PRO A 204 9.73 -9.28 4.55
CA PRO A 204 9.27 -9.60 5.90
C PRO A 204 9.17 -8.34 6.77
N ILE A 205 8.08 -8.23 7.52
CA ILE A 205 7.92 -7.24 8.59
C ILE A 205 8.04 -7.97 9.92
N THR A 206 8.60 -7.32 10.94
CA THR A 206 8.61 -7.89 12.28
C THR A 206 7.22 -7.81 12.93
N GLU A 207 6.95 -8.69 13.90
CA GLU A 207 5.68 -8.65 14.64
C GLU A 207 5.50 -7.29 15.36
N ALA A 208 6.57 -6.75 15.93
CA ALA A 208 6.55 -5.47 16.64
C ALA A 208 6.18 -4.30 15.71
N GLU A 209 6.80 -4.20 14.53
CA GLU A 209 6.47 -3.18 13.54
C GLU A 209 5.04 -3.32 13.02
N PHE A 210 4.59 -4.55 12.77
CA PHE A 210 3.22 -4.82 12.35
C PHE A 210 2.22 -4.36 13.43
N LEU A 211 2.42 -4.76 14.69
CA LEU A 211 1.57 -4.36 15.80
C LEU A 211 1.53 -2.84 15.95
N GLN A 212 2.67 -2.16 15.93
CA GLN A 212 2.74 -0.71 16.04
C GLN A 212 1.95 -0.02 14.90
N GLN A 213 2.12 -0.48 13.66
CA GLN A 213 1.42 0.08 12.50
C GLN A 213 -0.10 -0.07 12.61
N TYR A 214 -0.59 -1.24 13.03
CA TYR A 214 -2.02 -1.53 13.08
C TYR A 214 -2.71 -1.12 14.39
N GLN A 215 -1.97 -0.89 15.47
CA GLN A 215 -2.49 -0.23 16.68
C GLN A 215 -2.93 1.21 16.39
N ALA A 216 -2.24 1.92 15.50
CA ALA A 216 -2.59 3.29 15.13
C ALA A 216 -3.99 3.41 14.49
N VAL A 217 -4.51 2.34 13.88
CA VAL A 217 -5.86 2.33 13.29
C VAL A 217 -6.93 1.78 14.24
N GLN A 218 -6.57 1.32 15.45
CA GLN A 218 -7.51 0.71 16.39
C GLN A 218 -8.74 1.58 16.68
N THR A 219 -8.55 2.90 16.81
CA THR A 219 -9.62 3.86 17.13
C THR A 219 -10.64 4.07 16.01
N VAL A 220 -10.29 3.69 14.78
CA VAL A 220 -11.09 3.87 13.57
C VAL A 220 -11.62 2.55 13.00
N VAL A 221 -11.26 1.41 13.61
CA VAL A 221 -11.74 0.09 13.22
C VAL A 221 -13.22 -0.08 13.62
N GLN A 222 -14.03 -0.55 12.67
CA GLN A 222 -15.36 -1.10 12.96
C GLN A 222 -15.27 -2.62 12.94
N PRO A 223 -15.44 -3.32 14.08
CA PRO A 223 -15.16 -4.75 14.18
C PRO A 223 -15.94 -5.62 13.20
N GLN A 224 -17.17 -5.21 12.86
CA GLN A 224 -18.04 -5.91 11.91
C GLN A 224 -17.47 -5.91 10.48
N LEU A 225 -16.65 -4.92 10.12
CA LEU A 225 -15.97 -4.82 8.82
C LEU A 225 -14.63 -5.58 8.77
N VAL A 226 -14.23 -6.21 9.87
CA VAL A 226 -13.02 -7.03 9.95
C VAL A 226 -13.43 -8.47 10.21
N LEU A 227 -13.29 -9.32 9.18
CA LEU A 227 -13.75 -10.70 9.22
C LEU A 227 -12.57 -11.64 9.37
N LEU A 228 -12.64 -12.53 10.35
CA LEU A 228 -11.65 -13.56 10.63
C LEU A 228 -12.27 -14.92 10.34
N ALA A 229 -11.67 -15.69 9.44
CA ALA A 229 -12.12 -17.02 9.07
C ALA A 229 -11.22 -18.09 9.68
N GLU A 230 -11.83 -18.99 10.43
CA GLU A 230 -11.14 -19.94 11.31
C GLU A 230 -11.62 -21.37 11.05
N GLN A 231 -10.73 -22.32 11.33
CA GLN A 231 -11.05 -23.75 11.39
C GLN A 231 -10.30 -24.36 12.56
N HIS A 232 -11.02 -24.96 13.52
CA HIS A 232 -10.42 -25.57 14.72
C HIS A 232 -9.47 -24.65 15.51
N GLY A 233 -9.77 -23.35 15.56
CA GLY A 233 -8.95 -22.34 16.26
C GLY A 233 -7.77 -21.79 15.45
N GLU A 234 -7.57 -22.25 14.21
CA GLU A 234 -6.54 -21.75 13.30
C GLU A 234 -7.14 -20.72 12.32
N LEU A 235 -6.51 -19.55 12.21
CA LEU A 235 -6.91 -18.50 11.26
C LEU A 235 -6.49 -18.87 9.83
N LEU A 236 -7.47 -19.07 8.95
CA LEU A 236 -7.26 -19.45 7.55
C LEU A 236 -7.41 -18.29 6.56
N GLY A 237 -8.06 -17.20 6.98
CA GLY A 237 -8.27 -16.05 6.14
C GLY A 237 -8.74 -14.86 6.94
N TYR A 238 -8.49 -13.66 6.43
CA TYR A 238 -9.12 -12.45 6.96
C TYR A 238 -9.48 -11.48 5.85
N LEU A 239 -10.45 -10.61 6.15
CA LEU A 239 -10.75 -9.42 5.39
C LEU A 239 -10.70 -8.22 6.33
N PHE A 240 -10.03 -7.16 5.89
CA PHE A 240 -9.97 -5.88 6.58
C PHE A 240 -10.61 -4.80 5.71
N ALA A 241 -11.72 -4.26 6.20
CA ALA A 241 -12.36 -3.08 5.67
C ALA A 241 -12.53 -2.01 6.75
N ILE A 242 -12.61 -0.76 6.31
CA ILE A 242 -12.66 0.42 7.18
C ILE A 242 -13.56 1.50 6.57
N PRO A 243 -14.24 2.35 7.35
CA PRO A 243 -15.03 3.45 6.79
C PRO A 243 -14.15 4.44 6.02
N ASP A 244 -14.69 5.07 4.96
CA ASP A 244 -14.02 6.17 4.29
C ASP A 244 -14.15 7.48 5.08
N PHE A 245 -13.30 7.65 6.10
CA PHE A 245 -13.29 8.87 6.92
C PHE A 245 -12.91 10.14 6.14
N ASN A 246 -12.42 10.02 4.90
CA ASN A 246 -12.23 11.21 4.06
C ASN A 246 -13.57 11.83 3.64
N GLN A 247 -14.69 11.09 3.62
CA GLN A 247 -16.04 11.66 3.42
C GLN A 247 -16.37 12.69 4.50
N ALA A 248 -16.20 12.33 5.77
CA ALA A 248 -16.43 13.25 6.89
C ALA A 248 -15.51 14.48 6.83
N ARG A 249 -14.25 14.33 6.40
CA ARG A 249 -13.32 15.46 6.19
C ARG A 249 -13.79 16.42 5.10
N ARG A 250 -14.60 15.95 4.14
CA ARG A 250 -15.23 16.77 3.10
C ARG A 250 -16.62 17.30 3.51
N GLY A 251 -17.11 16.98 4.71
CA GLY A 251 -18.45 17.34 5.16
C GLY A 251 -19.56 16.46 4.58
N GLU A 252 -19.22 15.26 4.10
CA GLU A 252 -20.15 14.25 3.58
C GLU A 252 -20.50 13.23 4.67
N ASP A 253 -21.68 12.61 4.57
CA ASP A 253 -22.01 11.42 5.35
C ASP A 253 -21.10 10.26 4.94
N ILE A 254 -20.66 9.46 5.93
CA ILE A 254 -19.85 8.28 5.66
C ILE A 254 -20.76 7.15 5.19
N ASP A 255 -20.83 6.95 3.87
CA ASP A 255 -21.63 5.90 3.22
C ASP A 255 -20.77 4.89 2.44
N THR A 256 -19.46 5.07 2.44
CA THR A 256 -18.50 4.24 1.71
C THR A 256 -17.56 3.52 2.68
N CYS A 257 -17.32 2.22 2.44
CA CYS A 257 -16.26 1.47 3.13
C CYS A 257 -15.11 1.08 2.17
N VAL A 258 -13.89 1.09 2.67
CA VAL A 258 -12.67 0.74 1.94
C VAL A 258 -12.26 -0.68 2.33
N LEU A 259 -12.46 -1.63 1.41
CA LEU A 259 -11.93 -2.99 1.52
C LEU A 259 -10.45 -2.96 1.14
N LYS A 260 -9.60 -2.92 2.16
CA LYS A 260 -8.16 -2.70 2.02
C LYS A 260 -7.39 -3.99 1.80
N THR A 261 -7.79 -5.07 2.46
CA THR A 261 -7.06 -6.35 2.41
C THR A 261 -7.99 -7.54 2.45
N VAL A 262 -7.71 -8.53 1.60
CA VAL A 262 -8.21 -9.90 1.76
C VAL A 262 -7.01 -10.84 1.67
N ALA A 263 -6.83 -11.66 2.70
CA ALA A 263 -5.76 -12.65 2.76
C ALA A 263 -6.35 -14.01 3.09
N VAL A 264 -5.80 -15.05 2.47
CA VAL A 264 -6.19 -16.43 2.69
C VAL A 264 -4.93 -17.27 2.68
N LEU A 265 -4.83 -18.18 3.63
CA LEU A 265 -3.72 -19.12 3.75
C LEU A 265 -3.48 -19.82 2.40
N PRO A 266 -2.23 -19.87 1.91
CA PRO A 266 -1.92 -20.54 0.65
C PRO A 266 -2.36 -22.01 0.64
N GLY A 267 -2.81 -22.48 -0.53
CA GLY A 267 -3.21 -23.88 -0.74
C GLY A 267 -4.70 -24.06 -1.06
N ARG A 268 -5.16 -25.32 -1.05
CA ARG A 268 -6.53 -25.70 -1.47
C ARG A 268 -7.53 -25.82 -0.32
N ARG A 269 -7.06 -25.83 0.94
CA ARG A 269 -7.88 -26.01 2.15
C ARG A 269 -9.03 -24.99 2.20
N ALA A 270 -8.69 -23.71 2.04
CA ALA A 270 -9.59 -22.57 2.06
C ALA A 270 -9.90 -21.99 0.66
N ALA A 271 -9.82 -22.81 -0.40
CA ALA A 271 -10.09 -22.34 -1.76
C ALA A 271 -11.48 -21.69 -1.87
N GLY A 272 -11.55 -20.47 -2.40
CA GLY A 272 -12.78 -19.69 -2.52
C GLY A 272 -13.16 -18.84 -1.29
N LEU A 273 -12.43 -18.98 -0.17
CA LEU A 273 -12.72 -18.25 1.07
C LEU A 273 -12.68 -16.73 0.87
N GLY A 274 -11.70 -16.21 0.11
CA GLY A 274 -11.59 -14.76 -0.13
C GLY A 274 -12.84 -14.18 -0.82
N ALA A 275 -13.45 -14.91 -1.76
CA ALA A 275 -14.69 -14.48 -2.42
C ALA A 275 -15.87 -14.45 -1.43
N VAL A 276 -15.95 -15.44 -0.54
CA VAL A 276 -16.98 -15.50 0.52
C VAL A 276 -16.80 -14.35 1.50
N LEU A 277 -15.57 -14.05 1.92
CA LEU A 277 -15.28 -12.94 2.82
C LEU A 277 -15.66 -11.59 2.20
N VAL A 278 -15.33 -11.34 0.93
CA VAL A 278 -15.73 -10.11 0.23
C VAL A 278 -17.26 -9.98 0.16
N ALA A 279 -17.95 -11.04 -0.24
CA ALA A 279 -19.42 -11.04 -0.30
C ALA A 279 -20.06 -10.83 1.08
N GLU A 280 -19.50 -11.45 2.13
CA GLU A 280 -19.96 -11.26 3.51
C GLU A 280 -19.73 -9.83 3.98
N CYS A 281 -18.58 -9.23 3.67
CA CYS A 281 -18.29 -7.84 3.99
C CYS A 281 -19.26 -6.89 3.29
N HIS A 282 -19.60 -7.13 2.01
CA HIS A 282 -20.61 -6.32 1.31
C HIS A 282 -21.99 -6.41 1.98
N ARG A 283 -22.41 -7.62 2.36
CA ARG A 283 -23.65 -7.84 3.10
C ARG A 283 -23.66 -7.07 4.41
N ILE A 284 -22.62 -7.21 5.22
CA ILE A 284 -22.50 -6.54 6.52
C ILE A 284 -22.46 -5.02 6.34
N ALA A 285 -21.65 -4.51 5.41
CA ALA A 285 -21.56 -3.08 5.14
C ALA A 285 -22.94 -2.50 4.76
N ARG A 286 -23.69 -3.16 3.88
CA ARG A 286 -25.05 -2.74 3.56
C ARG A 286 -25.97 -2.75 4.79
N ASP A 287 -25.92 -3.81 5.60
CA ASP A 287 -26.76 -3.92 6.81
C ASP A 287 -26.40 -2.86 7.87
N MET A 288 -25.18 -2.30 7.80
CA MET A 288 -24.72 -1.16 8.60
C MET A 288 -25.05 0.21 7.98
N GLY A 289 -25.65 0.25 6.78
CA GLY A 289 -26.06 1.49 6.10
C GLY A 289 -25.05 2.03 5.08
N TYR A 290 -23.95 1.33 4.79
CA TYR A 290 -23.07 1.70 3.69
C TYR A 290 -23.76 1.47 2.35
N CYS A 291 -23.59 2.41 1.42
CA CYS A 291 -24.12 2.35 0.06
C CYS A 291 -23.07 1.87 -0.95
N ARG A 292 -21.79 2.10 -0.66
CA ARG A 292 -20.68 1.89 -1.59
C ARG A 292 -19.53 1.17 -0.92
N ALA A 293 -18.69 0.55 -1.74
CA ALA A 293 -17.39 0.03 -1.31
C ALA A 293 -16.28 0.42 -2.30
N ILE A 294 -15.05 0.51 -1.79
CA ILE A 294 -13.84 0.64 -2.59
C ILE A 294 -12.99 -0.61 -2.36
N HIS A 295 -12.71 -1.36 -3.41
CA HIS A 295 -11.69 -2.41 -3.38
C HIS A 295 -10.34 -1.77 -3.68
N ALA A 296 -9.53 -1.59 -2.65
CA ALA A 296 -8.40 -0.67 -2.73
C ALA A 296 -7.11 -1.33 -3.19
N LEU A 297 -6.37 -0.62 -4.04
CA LEU A 297 -4.92 -0.75 -4.24
C LEU A 297 -4.46 -2.16 -4.63
N MET A 298 -5.24 -2.82 -5.47
CA MET A 298 -4.98 -4.19 -5.90
C MET A 298 -3.89 -4.20 -6.97
N HIS A 299 -2.88 -5.03 -6.79
CA HIS A 299 -1.88 -5.26 -7.83
C HIS A 299 -2.51 -5.91 -9.07
N ALA A 300 -2.06 -5.52 -10.26
CA ALA A 300 -2.68 -5.93 -11.52
C ALA A 300 -2.72 -7.45 -11.74
N SER A 301 -1.77 -8.20 -11.17
CA SER A 301 -1.72 -9.67 -11.26
C SER A 301 -2.34 -10.40 -10.06
N ASN A 302 -2.84 -9.69 -9.03
CA ASN A 302 -3.36 -10.34 -7.83
C ASN A 302 -4.74 -10.96 -8.06
N LYS A 303 -5.00 -12.09 -7.39
CA LYS A 303 -6.32 -12.75 -7.38
C LYS A 303 -7.44 -11.83 -6.92
N SER A 304 -7.15 -10.83 -6.07
CA SER A 304 -8.10 -9.83 -5.61
C SER A 304 -8.70 -9.00 -6.75
N LYS A 305 -7.93 -8.72 -7.82
CA LYS A 305 -8.46 -8.02 -9.01
C LYS A 305 -9.58 -8.81 -9.68
N ASN A 306 -9.43 -10.13 -9.77
CA ASN A 306 -10.46 -11.02 -10.32
C ASN A 306 -11.69 -11.12 -9.41
N LEU A 307 -11.51 -11.02 -8.10
CA LEU A 307 -12.65 -10.91 -7.18
C LEU A 307 -13.40 -9.59 -7.43
N SER A 308 -12.66 -8.48 -7.52
CA SER A 308 -13.22 -7.15 -7.69
C SER A 308 -13.96 -6.95 -9.01
N SER A 309 -13.50 -7.56 -10.11
CA SER A 309 -14.13 -7.41 -11.43
C SER A 309 -15.60 -7.88 -11.50
N HIS A 310 -16.04 -8.67 -10.52
CA HIS A 310 -17.46 -9.09 -10.42
C HIS A 310 -18.34 -8.00 -9.79
N TYR A 311 -17.75 -7.05 -9.07
CA TYR A 311 -18.46 -6.08 -8.23
C TYR A 311 -18.24 -4.63 -8.65
N GLY A 312 -17.04 -4.30 -9.11
CA GLY A 312 -16.60 -2.92 -9.22
C GLY A 312 -15.99 -2.55 -10.56
N GLN A 313 -15.92 -1.25 -10.79
CA GLN A 313 -15.28 -0.63 -11.95
C GLN A 313 -14.02 0.09 -11.49
N SER A 314 -12.95 0.04 -12.29
CA SER A 314 -11.71 0.77 -11.99
C SER A 314 -12.00 2.27 -11.83
N MET A 315 -11.44 2.87 -10.77
CA MET A 315 -11.64 4.30 -10.45
C MET A 315 -10.33 5.06 -10.25
N ARG A 316 -9.21 4.35 -10.02
CA ARG A 316 -7.89 4.94 -9.78
C ARG A 316 -6.81 3.98 -10.27
N GLU A 317 -5.73 4.52 -10.82
CA GLU A 317 -4.51 3.77 -11.12
C GLU A 317 -3.31 4.29 -10.33
N TYR A 318 -2.44 3.36 -9.98
CA TYR A 318 -1.19 3.64 -9.31
C TYR A 318 -0.04 2.91 -9.98
N THR A 319 1.13 3.52 -9.97
CA THR A 319 2.31 2.97 -10.63
C THR A 319 3.52 3.03 -9.71
N LEU A 320 4.22 1.90 -9.59
CA LEU A 320 5.60 1.82 -9.13
C LEU A 320 6.49 1.84 -10.38
N TYR A 321 7.55 2.64 -10.37
CA TYR A 321 8.44 2.82 -11.51
C TYR A 321 9.82 2.19 -11.28
N GLN A 322 10.55 1.99 -12.37
CA GLN A 322 11.93 1.51 -12.40
C GLN A 322 12.80 2.33 -13.37
N HIS A 323 14.10 2.30 -13.16
CA HIS A 323 15.13 2.86 -14.05
C HIS A 323 16.39 1.99 -13.96
N TYR A 324 16.85 1.43 -15.08
CA TYR A 324 18.09 0.64 -15.14
C TYR A 324 19.32 1.53 -14.91
N LEU A 325 20.26 1.07 -14.09
CA LEU A 325 21.47 1.82 -13.70
C LEU A 325 22.71 1.41 -14.52
N ASP A 326 22.61 0.28 -15.20
CA ASP A 326 23.56 -0.16 -16.20
C ASP A 326 23.13 0.25 -17.62
N ASP A 327 23.96 -0.06 -18.60
CA ASP A 327 23.77 0.39 -19.99
C ASP A 327 22.76 -0.49 -20.75
N ARG A 328 21.92 -1.28 -20.05
CA ARG A 328 20.81 -2.04 -20.64
C ARG A 328 19.66 -1.07 -20.89
N GLN A 329 19.49 -0.65 -22.15
CA GLN A 329 18.29 0.07 -22.60
C GLN A 329 17.09 -0.86 -22.69
#